data_AF-S6UTC0-F1
#
_entry.id   AF-S6UTC0-F1
#
_cell.length_a   1.000
_cell.length_b   1.000
_cell.length_c   1.000
_cell.angle_alpha   90.00
_cell.angle_beta   90.00
_cell.angle_gamma   90.00
#
_symmetry.space_group_name_H-M   'P 1'
#
loop_
_entity.id
_entity.type
_entity.pdbx_description
1 polymer ?
#
loop_
_entity_poly.entity_id
_entity_poly.type
_entity_poly.pdbx_seq_one_letter_code
_entity_poly.pdbx_strand_id
1 'polypeptide(L)'
;MGISRLLEKAPLVGVFFMSAIWLSGAQAFCPAPASLPIAHVQRVVDGDTLRLTDGRNVRMIGLNTPETGKKGRSAEPFAEAAK
;
A
#
# COMPACT_ATOMS: atom_id res chain seq x y z
N MET A 1 -23.55 -43.61 41.48
CA MET A 1 -22.14 -43.85 41.07
C MET A 1 -21.95 -43.34 39.64
N GLY A 2 -21.26 -42.22 39.45
CA GLY A 2 -20.55 -41.90 38.19
C GLY A 2 -21.28 -41.15 37.05
N ILE A 3 -21.60 -39.87 37.20
CA ILE A 3 -21.74 -38.94 36.04
C ILE A 3 -20.43 -38.12 35.85
N SER A 4 -19.35 -38.45 36.56
CA SER A 4 -18.21 -37.55 36.78
C SER A 4 -16.99 -37.73 35.87
N ARG A 5 -17.05 -38.36 34.69
CA ARG A 5 -15.81 -38.59 33.89
C ARG A 5 -15.93 -38.46 32.37
N LEU A 6 -16.78 -37.60 31.84
CA LEU A 6 -16.80 -37.35 30.38
C LEU A 6 -16.28 -35.98 29.95
N LEU A 7 -15.70 -35.19 30.86
CA LEU A 7 -15.17 -33.86 30.55
C LEU A 7 -13.66 -33.70 30.83
N GLU A 8 -12.87 -34.78 30.74
CA GLU A 8 -11.44 -34.70 31.09
C GLU A 8 -10.52 -34.35 29.90
N LYS A 9 -11.03 -34.26 28.67
CA LYS A 9 -10.19 -33.91 27.50
C LYS A 9 -10.94 -32.93 26.61
N ALA A 10 -10.84 -31.64 26.93
CA ALA A 10 -11.13 -30.61 25.94
C ALA A 10 -10.29 -30.91 24.69
N PRO A 11 -10.89 -31.03 23.50
CA PRO A 11 -10.14 -31.32 22.29
C PRO A 11 -9.25 -30.11 21.96
N LEU A 12 -7.97 -30.19 22.34
CA LEU A 12 -6.94 -29.20 22.01
C LEU A 12 -6.88 -28.91 20.50
N VAL A 13 -7.25 -29.88 19.67
CA VAL A 13 -7.25 -29.80 18.20
C VAL A 13 -8.46 -29.02 17.66
N GLY A 14 -9.57 -28.94 18.41
CA GLY A 14 -10.81 -28.32 17.94
C GLY A 14 -10.69 -26.80 17.73
N VAL A 15 -9.93 -26.11 18.58
CA VAL A 15 -9.73 -24.65 18.47
C VAL A 15 -8.88 -24.31 17.23
N PHE A 16 -7.85 -25.11 16.93
CA PHE A 16 -7.02 -24.93 15.73
C PHE A 16 -7.78 -25.25 14.43
N PHE A 17 -8.69 -26.23 14.47
CA PHE A 17 -9.48 -26.62 13.30
C PHE A 17 -10.50 -25.53 12.89
N MET A 18 -11.07 -24.81 13.86
CA MET A 18 -12.06 -23.76 13.59
C MET A 18 -11.44 -22.49 12.99
N SER A 19 -10.22 -22.11 13.38
CA SER A 19 -9.52 -20.96 12.78
C SER A 19 -9.10 -21.18 11.32
N ALA A 20 -8.87 -22.43 10.91
CA ALA A 20 -8.50 -22.76 9.53
C ALA A 20 -9.72 -22.73 8.57
N ILE A 21 -10.92 -23.07 9.07
CA ILE A 21 -12.16 -23.06 8.30
C ILE A 21 -12.66 -21.63 8.01
N TRP A 22 -12.32 -20.67 8.89
CA TRP A 22 -12.69 -19.26 8.76
C TRP A 22 -11.59 -18.38 8.16
N LEU A 23 -10.53 -18.97 7.63
CA LEU A 23 -9.54 -18.28 6.82
C LEU A 23 -10.12 -18.06 5.40
N SER A 24 -11.25 -17.35 5.32
CA SER A 24 -11.75 -16.82 4.05
C SER A 24 -10.64 -15.94 3.46
N GLY A 25 -10.00 -16.42 2.40
CA GLY A 25 -8.85 -15.74 1.80
C GLY A 25 -9.22 -14.29 1.51
N ALA A 26 -8.45 -13.35 2.07
CA ALA A 26 -8.60 -11.94 1.78
C ALA A 26 -8.43 -11.72 0.28
N GLN A 27 -9.53 -11.59 -0.45
CA GLN A 27 -9.51 -11.30 -1.87
C GLN A 27 -9.14 -9.83 -2.03
N ALA A 28 -7.92 -9.56 -2.50
CA ALA A 28 -7.51 -8.22 -2.89
C ALA A 28 -8.14 -7.87 -4.25
N PHE A 29 -9.45 -7.61 -4.25
CA PHE A 29 -10.18 -7.14 -5.44
C PHE A 29 -9.85 -5.67 -5.70
N CYS A 30 -8.77 -5.41 -6.42
CA CYS A 30 -8.40 -4.09 -6.93
C CYS A 30 -8.57 -4.06 -8.46
N PRO A 31 -9.80 -4.00 -8.99
CA PRO A 31 -9.99 -3.86 -10.43
C PRO A 31 -9.38 -2.53 -10.88
N ALA A 32 -8.60 -2.57 -11.95
CA ALA A 32 -8.09 -1.35 -12.56
C ALA A 32 -9.28 -0.49 -13.04
N PRO A 33 -9.26 0.83 -12.83
CA PRO A 33 -10.31 1.70 -13.32
C PRO A 33 -10.40 1.61 -14.85
N ALA A 34 -11.63 1.60 -15.39
CA ALA A 34 -11.87 1.45 -16.83
C ALA A 34 -11.30 2.60 -17.67
N SER A 35 -11.10 3.77 -17.04
CA SER A 35 -10.44 4.92 -17.65
C SER A 35 -9.69 5.72 -16.60
N LEU A 36 -8.65 6.42 -17.04
CA LEU A 36 -7.87 7.34 -16.21
C LEU A 36 -8.09 8.77 -16.72
N PRO A 37 -8.19 9.76 -15.82
CA PRO A 37 -8.30 11.15 -16.22
C PRO A 37 -7.00 11.60 -16.88
N ILE A 38 -7.12 12.25 -18.05
CA ILE A 38 -6.01 12.93 -18.70
C ILE A 38 -5.83 14.29 -18.01
N ALA A 39 -4.59 14.61 -17.65
CA ALA A 39 -4.25 15.89 -17.04
C ALA A 39 -3.02 16.49 -17.72
N HIS A 40 -2.97 17.83 -17.75
CA HIS A 40 -1.81 18.55 -18.27
C HIS A 40 -0.84 18.88 -17.14
N VAL A 41 0.43 18.56 -17.37
CA VAL A 41 1.54 18.90 -16.48
C VAL A 41 1.80 20.40 -16.54
N GLN A 42 1.84 21.05 -15.39
CA GLN A 42 2.26 22.44 -15.24
C GLN A 42 3.77 22.56 -15.07
N ARG A 43 4.36 21.73 -14.19
CA ARG A 43 5.81 21.66 -13.99
C ARG A 43 6.21 20.33 -13.33
N VAL A 44 7.44 19.91 -13.57
CA VAL A 44 8.09 18.83 -12.81
C VAL A 44 8.65 19.43 -11.51
N VAL A 45 8.29 18.83 -10.37
CA VAL A 45 8.76 19.26 -9.03
C VAL A 45 10.04 18.51 -8.69
N ASP A 46 9.97 17.18 -8.75
CA ASP A 46 11.07 16.23 -8.58
C ASP A 46 10.85 15.10 -9.61
N GLY A 47 11.80 14.18 -9.78
CA GLY A 47 11.70 13.14 -10.82
C GLY A 47 10.51 12.19 -10.69
N ASP A 48 9.93 12.04 -9.50
CA ASP A 48 8.73 11.24 -9.24
C ASP A 48 7.48 12.11 -8.98
N THR A 49 7.61 13.44 -8.93
CA THR A 49 6.57 14.34 -8.44
C THR A 49 6.27 15.46 -9.44
N LEU A 50 5.01 15.51 -9.89
CA LEU A 50 4.52 16.46 -10.90
C LEU A 50 3.49 17.42 -10.30
N ARG A 51 3.53 18.68 -10.72
CA ARG A 51 2.46 19.65 -10.50
C ARG A 51 1.59 19.69 -11.75
N LEU A 52 0.29 19.50 -11.58
CA LEU A 52 -0.69 19.60 -12.64
C LEU A 52 -1.23 21.03 -12.79
N THR A 53 -1.76 21.34 -13.96
CA THR A 53 -2.39 22.64 -14.29
C THR A 53 -3.62 22.95 -13.44
N ASP A 54 -4.30 21.92 -12.93
CA ASP A 54 -5.41 22.04 -11.98
C ASP A 54 -4.97 22.29 -10.52
N GLY A 55 -3.66 22.42 -10.28
CA GLY A 55 -3.10 22.70 -8.96
C GLY A 55 -2.87 21.47 -8.09
N ARG A 56 -3.12 20.24 -8.57
CA ARG A 56 -2.78 19.02 -7.82
C ARG A 56 -1.28 18.70 -7.92
N ASN A 57 -0.75 18.11 -6.86
CA ASN A 57 0.56 17.45 -6.87
C ASN A 57 0.32 15.94 -6.99
N VAL A 58 0.98 15.29 -7.96
CA VAL A 58 0.88 13.86 -8.19
C VAL A 58 2.25 13.24 -8.02
N ARG A 59 2.35 12.21 -7.17
CA ARG A 59 3.55 11.40 -6.96
C ARG A 59 3.39 10.04 -7.63
N MET A 60 4.41 9.62 -8.37
CA MET A 60 4.47 8.30 -8.98
C MET A 60 4.73 7.25 -7.91
N ILE A 61 3.85 6.23 -7.84
CA ILE A 61 4.00 5.13 -6.88
C ILE A 61 4.97 4.10 -7.45
N GLY A 62 5.88 3.60 -6.61
CA GLY A 62 6.88 2.61 -7.00
C GLY A 62 8.12 3.19 -7.69
N LEU A 63 8.17 4.52 -7.88
CA LEU A 63 9.35 5.24 -8.34
C LEU A 63 9.84 6.14 -7.20
N ASN A 64 11.13 6.09 -6.87
CA ASN A 64 11.75 6.99 -5.91
C ASN A 64 12.98 7.63 -6.56
N THR A 65 12.97 8.95 -6.69
CA THR A 65 14.02 9.73 -7.37
C THR A 65 14.74 10.64 -6.39
N PRO A 66 16.02 10.99 -6.64
CA PRO A 66 16.72 11.98 -5.84
C PRO A 66 15.96 13.32 -5.79
N GLU A 67 15.87 13.92 -4.61
CA GLU A 67 15.09 15.13 -4.38
C GLU A 67 15.84 16.38 -4.84
N THR A 68 15.14 17.33 -5.48
CA THR A 68 15.76 18.52 -6.08
C THR A 68 16.18 19.59 -5.06
N GLY A 69 16.16 19.27 -3.76
CA GLY A 69 16.51 20.19 -2.67
C GLY A 69 15.42 21.24 -2.44
N LYS A 70 14.92 21.35 -1.20
CA LYS A 70 13.86 22.30 -0.83
C LYS A 70 14.27 23.09 0.41
N LYS A 71 13.80 24.35 0.49
CA LYS A 71 13.96 25.23 1.66
C LYS A 71 15.43 25.49 2.07
N GLY A 72 16.28 25.80 1.09
CA GLY A 72 17.70 26.12 1.34
C GLY A 72 18.61 24.91 1.49
N ARG A 73 18.10 23.69 1.28
CA ARG A 73 18.91 22.47 1.17
C ARG A 73 19.37 22.27 -0.27
N SER A 74 20.61 21.82 -0.44
CA SER A 74 21.15 21.43 -1.74
C SER A 74 20.38 20.25 -2.32
N ALA A 75 20.35 20.18 -3.64
CA ALA A 75 19.83 19.03 -4.37
C ALA A 75 20.68 17.78 -4.11
N GLU A 76 20.03 16.62 -4.12
CA GLU A 76 20.74 15.35 -4.05
C GLU A 76 21.48 15.07 -5.37
N PRO A 77 22.52 14.21 -5.37
CA PRO A 77 23.21 13.83 -6.60
C PRO A 77 22.23 13.31 -7.65
N PHE A 78 22.38 13.80 -8.89
CA PHE A 78 21.52 13.46 -10.04
C PHE A 78 20.07 13.97 -10.00
N ALA A 79 19.68 14.80 -9.01
CA ALA A 79 18.30 15.29 -8.94
C ALA A 79 17.88 16.15 -10.16
N GLU A 80 18.79 16.92 -10.75
CA GLU A 80 18.50 17.69 -11.98
C GLU A 80 18.35 16.80 -13.21
N ALA A 81 19.07 15.68 -13.28
CA ALA A 81 18.96 14.73 -14.38
C ALA A 81 17.68 13.88 -14.30
N ALA A 82 17.10 13.75 -13.10
CA ALA A 82 15.88 13.01 -12.85
C ALA A 82 14.60 13.81 -13.19
N LYS A 83 14.71 15.12 -13.38
CA LYS A 83 13.60 16.06 -13.60
C LYS A 83 13.30 16.25 -15.09
#